data_AF-A0A5J4ZLE9-F1
#
_entry.id   AF-A0A5J4ZLE9-F1
#
_cell.length_a   1.000
_cell.length_b   1.000
_cell.length_c   1.000
_cell.angle_alpha   90.00
_cell.angle_beta   90.00
_cell.angle_gamma   90.00
#
_symmetry.space_group_name_H-M   'P 1'
#
loop_
_entity.id
_entity.type
_entity.pdbx_description
1 polymer ?
#
loop_
_entity_poly.entity_id
_entity_poly.type
_entity_poly.pdbx_seq_one_letter_code
_entity_poly.pdbx_strand_id
1 'polypeptide(L)'
;MEEQERQWRWQPQRQRQRLWRRLQRRWRQEQRQEQRQRQRWQKQWQRQRQESNYSNCLQSEPPISSSSILSFTFKDSLVKHESTRVRSWRQKAIFQFTQQSLPACKPILTPAWVIATFFLLGVIFIPVGLFSLHASQSVVEIVDRYDTECIPKPFKSNKVAYIKDSSIPKICSRLLKVPKHMKAPIYIYYELDNYYQNHRRYVKSRSDQQLLHGLKYNDTSSCRPEESNKGLPIVPCGLIAWSLFNDTFTFSRGTEGLRVNRKNIAWKSDRDHKFGKQVYPFNFQNGSLIGGGKLDPNIPVLI
;
A
#
# COMPACT_ATOMS: atom_id res chain seq x y z
N MET A 1 6.13 -32.35 -44.38
CA MET A 1 7.36 -32.58 -45.17
C MET A 1 7.39 -33.98 -45.77
N GLU A 2 6.94 -35.02 -45.07
CA GLU A 2 6.97 -36.42 -45.57
C GLU A 2 5.97 -36.76 -46.69
N GLU A 3 4.85 -36.06 -46.81
CA GLU A 3 3.86 -36.33 -47.87
C GLU A 3 4.26 -35.73 -49.23
N GLN A 4 5.05 -34.65 -49.24
CA GLN A 4 5.54 -34.07 -50.48
C GLN A 4 6.69 -34.88 -51.09
N GLU A 5 7.51 -35.55 -50.28
CA GLU A 5 8.64 -36.36 -50.77
C GLU A 5 8.23 -37.61 -51.56
N ARG A 6 7.04 -38.17 -51.31
CA ARG A 6 6.56 -39.36 -52.03
C ARG A 6 6.17 -39.07 -53.49
N GLN A 7 5.72 -37.86 -53.81
CA GLN A 7 5.41 -37.45 -55.20
C GLN A 7 6.65 -37.23 -56.09
N TRP A 8 7.83 -37.00 -55.51
CA TRP A 8 9.05 -36.70 -56.28
C TRP A 8 9.69 -37.91 -56.97
N ARG A 9 9.34 -39.13 -56.55
CA ARG A 9 10.06 -40.34 -56.95
C ARG A 9 9.71 -40.82 -58.38
N TRP A 10 8.51 -40.49 -58.89
CA TRP A 10 7.99 -41.00 -60.17
C TRP A 10 7.88 -39.99 -61.32
N GLN A 11 8.42 -38.76 -61.20
CA GLN A 11 8.37 -37.80 -62.30
C GLN A 11 9.54 -37.94 -63.32
N PRO A 12 9.29 -37.80 -64.64
CA PRO A 12 10.32 -37.84 -65.68
C PRO A 12 11.44 -36.82 -65.46
N GLN A 13 12.71 -37.17 -65.70
CA GLN A 13 13.90 -36.34 -65.42
C GLN A 13 13.81 -34.90 -65.96
N ARG A 14 13.17 -34.68 -67.12
CA ARG A 14 12.97 -33.35 -67.72
C ARG A 14 12.05 -32.44 -66.88
N GLN A 15 11.05 -32.99 -66.19
CA GLN A 15 10.17 -32.21 -65.31
C GLN A 15 10.88 -31.80 -64.01
N ARG A 16 11.71 -32.68 -63.44
CA ARG A 16 12.51 -32.37 -62.24
C ARG A 16 13.46 -31.20 -62.49
N GLN A 17 14.18 -31.17 -63.62
CA GLN A 17 15.07 -30.05 -63.94
C GLN A 17 14.32 -28.71 -64.11
N ARG A 18 13.11 -28.72 -64.68
CA ARG A 18 12.29 -27.50 -64.83
C ARG A 18 11.78 -27.00 -63.47
N LEU A 19 11.33 -27.90 -62.61
CA LEU A 19 10.91 -27.59 -61.25
C LEU A 19 12.07 -27.08 -60.39
N TRP A 20 13.25 -27.70 -60.49
CA TRP A 20 14.46 -27.25 -59.79
C TRP A 20 14.86 -25.84 -60.21
N ARG A 21 14.83 -25.53 -61.51
CA ARG A 21 15.09 -24.17 -62.01
C ARG A 21 14.04 -23.16 -61.53
N ARG A 22 12.77 -23.55 -61.38
CA ARG A 22 11.70 -22.70 -60.83
C ARG A 22 11.91 -22.44 -59.33
N LEU A 23 12.22 -23.47 -58.55
CA LEU A 23 12.52 -23.35 -57.12
C LEU A 23 13.76 -22.46 -56.89
N GLN A 24 14.81 -22.65 -57.69
CA GLN A 24 16.03 -21.85 -57.60
C GLN A 24 15.84 -20.39 -58.06
N ARG A 25 14.84 -20.11 -58.89
CA ARG A 25 14.42 -18.73 -59.20
C ARG A 25 13.61 -18.12 -58.07
N ARG A 26 12.69 -18.90 -57.46
CA ARG A 26 11.86 -18.46 -56.32
C ARG A 26 12.72 -18.15 -55.10
N TRP A 27 13.66 -19.04 -54.77
CA TRP A 27 14.62 -18.84 -53.68
C TRP A 27 15.50 -17.60 -53.89
N ARG A 28 15.97 -17.36 -55.13
CA ARG A 28 16.69 -16.13 -55.49
C ARG A 28 15.82 -14.86 -55.44
N GLN A 29 14.51 -14.98 -55.52
CA GLN A 29 13.60 -13.84 -55.32
C GLN A 29 13.34 -13.58 -53.84
N GLU A 30 13.13 -14.62 -53.04
CA GLU A 30 13.00 -14.52 -51.58
C GLU A 30 14.23 -13.88 -50.94
N GLN A 31 15.44 -14.34 -51.31
CA GLN A 31 16.68 -13.73 -50.84
C GLN A 31 16.81 -12.26 -51.23
N ARG A 32 16.32 -11.87 -52.42
CA ARG A 32 16.26 -10.45 -52.82
C ARG A 32 15.22 -9.67 -52.03
N GLN A 33 14.11 -10.27 -51.65
CA GLN A 33 13.11 -9.63 -50.80
C GLN A 33 13.61 -9.43 -49.38
N GLU A 34 14.27 -10.42 -48.79
CA GLU A 34 14.88 -10.30 -47.47
C GLU A 34 15.98 -9.24 -47.45
N GLN A 35 16.83 -9.20 -48.48
CA GLN A 35 17.84 -8.14 -48.63
C GLN A 35 17.20 -6.75 -48.71
N ARG A 36 16.11 -6.59 -49.48
CA ARG A 36 15.36 -5.32 -49.54
C ARG A 36 14.71 -4.95 -48.21
N GLN A 37 14.18 -5.92 -47.48
CA GLN A 37 13.62 -5.69 -46.14
C GLN A 37 14.71 -5.27 -45.16
N ARG A 38 15.86 -5.94 -45.15
CA ARG A 38 17.02 -5.54 -44.33
C ARG A 38 17.52 -4.14 -44.67
N GLN A 39 17.58 -3.78 -45.95
CA GLN A 39 17.96 -2.41 -46.36
C GLN A 39 16.92 -1.37 -45.94
N ARG A 40 15.62 -1.67 -46.01
CA ARG A 40 14.57 -0.78 -45.49
C ARG A 40 14.67 -0.62 -43.98
N TRP A 41 14.90 -1.73 -43.26
CA TRP A 41 15.15 -1.73 -41.83
C TRP A 41 16.39 -0.91 -41.47
N GLN A 42 17.52 -1.09 -42.17
CA GLN A 42 18.73 -0.29 -41.95
C GLN A 42 18.49 1.20 -42.24
N LYS A 43 17.74 1.56 -43.28
CA LYS A 43 17.40 2.97 -43.57
C LYS A 43 16.48 3.59 -42.51
N GLN A 44 15.48 2.84 -42.01
CA GLN A 44 14.63 3.29 -40.90
C GLN A 44 15.46 3.46 -39.62
N TRP A 45 16.34 2.50 -39.34
CA TRP A 45 17.21 2.52 -38.17
C TRP A 45 18.23 3.68 -38.24
N GLN A 46 18.77 3.99 -39.42
CA GLN A 46 19.63 5.18 -39.63
C GLN A 46 18.87 6.50 -39.48
N ARG A 47 17.62 6.60 -39.94
CA ARG A 47 16.78 7.80 -39.73
C ARG A 47 16.48 8.03 -38.24
N GLN A 48 16.14 6.97 -37.51
CA GLN A 48 15.96 7.06 -36.06
C GLN A 48 17.26 7.43 -35.32
N ARG A 49 18.43 6.97 -35.79
CA ARG A 49 19.73 7.37 -35.22
C ARG A 49 20.07 8.84 -35.47
N GLN A 50 19.71 9.39 -36.64
CA GLN A 50 19.88 10.82 -36.92
C GLN A 50 18.95 11.69 -36.05
N GLU A 51 17.74 11.22 -35.73
CA GLU A 51 16.85 11.90 -34.78
C GLU A 51 17.33 11.80 -33.32
N SER A 52 18.02 10.71 -32.94
CA SER A 52 18.54 10.52 -31.57
C SER A 52 19.74 11.40 -31.25
N ASN A 53 20.56 11.78 -32.24
CA ASN A 53 21.70 12.69 -32.02
C ASN A 53 21.27 14.15 -31.77
N TYR A 54 20.00 14.48 -31.97
CA TYR A 54 19.45 15.83 -31.76
C TYR A 54 18.58 15.96 -30.48
N SER A 55 18.44 14.88 -29.70
CA SER A 55 17.48 14.81 -28.57
C SER A 55 18.13 14.48 -27.21
N ASN A 56 19.40 14.82 -27.01
CA ASN A 56 19.98 14.90 -25.66
C ASN A 56 19.62 16.26 -25.04
N CYS A 57 18.67 16.28 -24.10
CA CYS A 57 18.19 17.47 -23.37
C CYS A 57 19.22 18.02 -22.34
N LEU A 58 20.51 17.97 -22.62
CA LEU A 58 21.60 18.39 -21.75
C LEU A 58 22.32 19.62 -22.32
N GLN A 59 21.58 20.71 -22.60
CA GLN A 59 22.10 22.08 -22.57
C GLN A 59 21.02 23.09 -22.97
N SER A 60 20.44 23.76 -21.98
CA SER A 60 20.02 25.17 -22.10
C SER A 60 19.71 25.72 -20.70
N GLU A 61 20.74 26.06 -19.94
CA GLU A 61 20.58 27.14 -18.96
C GLU A 61 20.72 28.48 -19.70
N PRO A 62 19.82 29.45 -19.49
CA PRO A 62 20.01 30.79 -20.05
C PRO A 62 21.10 31.54 -19.26
N PRO A 63 21.97 32.33 -19.91
CA PRO A 63 22.97 33.11 -19.21
C PRO A 63 22.30 34.26 -18.46
N ILE A 64 22.50 34.31 -17.14
CA ILE A 64 22.23 35.50 -16.33
C ILE A 64 23.41 36.45 -16.54
N SER A 65 23.22 37.53 -17.32
CA SER A 65 24.20 38.61 -17.41
C SER A 65 23.97 39.62 -16.28
N SER A 66 24.94 39.70 -15.37
CA SER A 66 25.06 40.70 -14.32
C SER A 66 25.65 42.03 -14.84
N SER A 67 25.34 43.12 -14.11
CA SER A 67 25.95 44.48 -14.13
C SER A 67 25.43 45.42 -15.25
N SER A 68 25.13 46.71 -15.05
CA SER A 68 25.47 47.68 -13.99
C SER A 68 24.43 48.82 -13.94
N ILE A 69 24.39 49.51 -12.81
CA ILE A 69 23.59 50.69 -12.44
C ILE A 69 23.94 51.91 -13.31
N LEU A 70 22.92 52.68 -13.73
CA LEU A 70 23.00 54.14 -13.81
C LEU A 70 21.57 54.75 -13.70
N SER A 71 21.44 55.68 -12.77
CA SER A 71 20.23 56.42 -12.42
C SER A 71 19.77 57.35 -13.54
N PHE A 72 18.53 57.19 -14.01
CA PHE A 72 17.77 58.28 -14.64
C PHE A 72 16.28 58.04 -14.44
N THR A 73 15.59 59.05 -13.92
CA THR A 73 14.15 59.03 -13.62
C THR A 73 13.34 58.87 -14.90
N PHE A 74 12.73 57.69 -15.11
CA PHE A 74 11.73 57.49 -16.16
C PHE A 74 10.76 56.36 -15.77
N LYS A 75 9.81 56.68 -14.87
CA LYS A 75 8.91 55.69 -14.26
C LYS A 75 7.66 55.37 -15.10
N ASP A 76 7.41 56.11 -16.19
CA ASP A 76 6.19 55.93 -17.01
C ASP A 76 6.36 55.07 -18.28
N SER A 77 7.59 54.80 -18.72
CA SER A 77 7.82 53.92 -19.90
C SER A 77 8.16 52.48 -19.56
N LEU A 78 8.60 52.18 -18.34
CA LEU A 78 8.86 50.81 -17.90
C LEU A 78 7.56 50.01 -17.72
N VAL A 79 6.50 50.63 -17.17
CA VAL A 79 5.19 49.98 -16.95
C VAL A 79 4.51 49.61 -18.28
N LYS A 80 4.64 50.45 -19.30
CA LYS A 80 4.07 50.19 -20.64
C LYS A 80 4.83 49.08 -21.38
N HIS A 81 6.14 49.02 -21.20
CA HIS A 81 7.01 47.98 -21.79
C HIS A 81 6.85 46.62 -21.09
N GLU A 82 6.58 46.63 -19.78
CA GLU A 82 6.31 45.41 -18.99
C GLU A 82 4.91 44.83 -19.30
N SER A 83 3.88 45.69 -19.39
CA SER A 83 2.51 45.30 -19.74
C SER A 83 2.39 44.72 -21.17
N THR A 84 3.11 45.28 -22.15
CA THR A 84 3.15 44.77 -23.54
C THR A 84 3.94 43.47 -23.65
N ARG A 85 5.06 43.32 -22.93
CA ARG A 85 5.86 42.08 -22.90
C ARG A 85 5.10 40.91 -22.25
N VAL A 86 4.33 41.17 -21.18
CA VAL A 86 3.47 40.15 -20.52
C VAL A 86 2.31 39.71 -21.42
N ARG A 87 1.66 40.65 -22.12
CA ARG A 87 0.57 40.34 -23.08
C ARG A 87 1.08 39.55 -24.29
N SER A 88 2.26 39.90 -24.80
CA SER A 88 2.96 39.19 -25.88
C SER A 88 3.35 37.76 -25.49
N TRP A 89 3.88 37.55 -24.27
CA TRP A 89 4.28 36.23 -23.80
C TRP A 89 3.09 35.30 -23.57
N ARG A 90 1.97 35.83 -23.03
CA ARG A 90 0.71 35.08 -22.90
C ARG A 90 0.14 34.68 -24.25
N GLN A 91 0.13 35.57 -25.24
CA GLN A 91 -0.30 35.25 -26.60
C GLN A 91 0.60 34.20 -27.25
N LYS A 92 1.92 34.29 -27.05
CA LYS A 92 2.89 33.30 -27.55
C LYS A 92 2.74 31.93 -26.89
N ALA A 93 2.51 31.89 -25.58
CA ALA A 93 2.27 30.65 -24.84
C ALA A 93 0.94 29.99 -25.22
N ILE A 94 -0.14 30.78 -25.38
CA ILE A 94 -1.44 30.29 -25.87
C ILE A 94 -1.28 29.76 -27.30
N PHE A 95 -0.54 30.45 -28.18
CA PHE A 95 -0.26 29.99 -29.53
C PHE A 95 0.56 28.69 -29.54
N GLN A 96 1.60 28.57 -28.72
CA GLN A 96 2.39 27.34 -28.60
C GLN A 96 1.57 26.18 -28.01
N PHE A 97 0.65 26.47 -27.08
CA PHE A 97 -0.25 25.48 -26.51
C PHE A 97 -1.31 25.01 -27.52
N THR A 98 -1.97 25.93 -28.24
CA THR A 98 -2.98 25.59 -29.25
C THR A 98 -2.38 24.89 -30.46
N GLN A 99 -1.16 25.26 -30.85
CA GLN A 99 -0.39 24.60 -31.93
C GLN A 99 0.38 23.36 -31.46
N GLN A 100 0.25 22.98 -30.18
CA GLN A 100 0.94 21.84 -29.57
C GLN A 100 2.47 21.83 -29.80
N SER A 101 3.08 23.02 -29.86
CA SER A 101 4.51 23.26 -30.10
C SER A 101 5.24 23.73 -28.84
N LEU A 102 4.79 23.28 -27.67
CA LEU A 102 5.50 23.52 -26.42
C LEU A 102 6.86 22.81 -26.41
N PRO A 103 7.91 23.42 -25.84
CA PRO A 103 9.19 22.76 -25.66
C PRO A 103 9.00 21.54 -24.73
N ALA A 104 9.20 20.36 -25.28
CA ALA A 104 9.07 19.10 -24.56
C ALA A 104 10.32 18.26 -24.77
N CYS A 105 10.92 17.79 -23.68
CA CYS A 105 11.94 16.75 -23.76
C CYS A 105 11.23 15.42 -24.03
N LYS A 106 11.65 14.72 -25.09
CA LYS A 106 11.12 13.41 -25.47
C LYS A 106 12.20 12.37 -25.21
N PRO A 107 12.33 11.82 -23.99
CA PRO A 107 13.37 10.84 -23.69
C PRO A 107 13.10 9.56 -24.46
N ILE A 108 14.01 9.21 -25.37
CA ILE A 108 13.97 7.93 -26.07
C ILE A 108 14.70 6.91 -25.20
N LEU A 109 13.96 5.99 -24.58
CA LEU A 109 14.50 4.91 -23.75
C LEU A 109 15.24 3.89 -24.62
N THR A 110 16.54 4.13 -24.83
CA THR A 110 17.40 3.16 -25.51
C THR A 110 17.67 1.96 -24.60
N PRO A 111 17.83 0.74 -25.16
CA PRO A 111 18.04 -0.47 -24.35
C PRO A 111 19.22 -0.37 -23.37
N ALA A 112 20.30 0.32 -23.75
CA ALA A 112 21.48 0.50 -22.89
C ALA A 112 21.17 1.29 -21.61
N TRP A 113 20.42 2.39 -21.72
CA TRP A 113 20.00 3.19 -20.56
C TRP A 113 19.06 2.41 -19.64
N VAL A 114 18.17 1.62 -20.23
CA VAL A 114 17.24 0.78 -19.47
C VAL A 114 18.00 -0.31 -18.69
N ILE A 115 18.93 -1.01 -19.35
CA ILE A 115 19.76 -2.04 -18.72
C ILE A 115 20.60 -1.45 -17.57
N ALA A 116 21.24 -0.30 -17.79
CA ALA A 116 22.04 0.38 -16.76
C ALA A 116 21.19 0.78 -15.54
N THR A 117 19.99 1.29 -15.77
CA THR A 117 19.07 1.70 -14.70
C THR A 117 18.60 0.48 -13.89
N PHE A 118 18.23 -0.61 -14.55
CA PHE A 118 17.85 -1.85 -13.86
C PHE A 118 19.01 -2.47 -13.08
N PHE A 119 20.22 -2.43 -13.63
CA PHE A 119 21.41 -2.91 -12.92
C PHE A 119 21.67 -2.11 -11.65
N LEU A 120 21.61 -0.78 -11.74
CA LEU A 120 21.78 0.11 -10.58
C LEU A 120 20.69 -0.13 -9.51
N LEU A 121 19.43 -0.27 -9.94
CA LEU A 121 18.32 -0.59 -9.04
C LEU A 121 18.52 -1.96 -8.37
N GLY A 122 19.00 -2.96 -9.11
CA GLY A 122 19.34 -4.27 -8.57
C GLY A 122 20.45 -4.20 -7.51
N VAL A 123 21.53 -3.46 -7.79
CA VAL A 123 22.64 -3.26 -6.84
C VAL A 123 22.19 -2.58 -5.55
N ILE A 124 21.15 -1.73 -5.59
CA ILE A 124 20.58 -1.09 -4.39
C ILE A 124 19.57 -2.00 -3.68
N PHE A 125 18.67 -2.64 -4.41
CA PHE A 125 17.57 -3.41 -3.82
C PHE A 125 18.00 -4.78 -3.29
N ILE A 126 19.04 -5.41 -3.86
CA ILE A 126 19.58 -6.67 -3.35
C ILE A 126 20.08 -6.53 -1.90
N PRO A 127 21.00 -5.61 -1.55
CA PRO A 127 21.47 -5.47 -0.18
C PRO A 127 20.36 -5.01 0.78
N VAL A 128 19.47 -4.11 0.35
CA VAL A 128 18.32 -3.69 1.16
C VAL A 128 17.38 -4.87 1.44
N GLY A 129 17.14 -5.73 0.43
CA GLY A 129 16.35 -6.95 0.57
C GLY A 129 17.00 -7.97 1.50
N LEU A 130 18.30 -8.21 1.38
CA LEU A 130 19.06 -9.10 2.27
C LEU A 130 19.05 -8.61 3.71
N PHE A 131 19.27 -7.31 3.93
CA PHE A 131 19.21 -6.70 5.26
C PHE A 131 17.80 -6.81 5.86
N SER A 132 16.77 -6.51 5.08
CA SER A 132 15.36 -6.59 5.53
C SER A 132 14.95 -8.03 5.85
N LEU A 133 15.39 -9.00 5.04
CA LEU A 133 15.15 -10.42 5.28
C LEU A 133 15.86 -10.91 6.54
N HIS A 134 17.12 -10.52 6.74
CA HIS A 134 17.87 -10.84 7.95
C HIS A 134 17.19 -10.26 9.19
N ALA A 135 16.78 -8.99 9.13
CA ALA A 135 16.04 -8.35 10.22
C ALA A 135 14.72 -9.09 10.53
N SER A 136 13.97 -9.48 9.50
CA SER A 136 12.71 -10.22 9.65
C SER A 136 12.91 -11.60 10.28
N GLN A 137 13.92 -12.36 9.84
CA GLN A 137 14.22 -13.70 10.36
C GLN A 137 14.81 -13.68 11.78
N SER A 138 15.35 -12.54 12.23
CA SER A 138 15.88 -12.38 13.59
C SER A 138 14.79 -12.24 14.66
N VAL A 139 13.55 -11.93 14.24
CA VAL A 139 12.41 -11.79 15.15
C VAL A 139 11.99 -13.17 15.66
N VAL A 140 11.88 -13.30 16.98
CA VAL A 140 11.34 -14.50 17.63
C VAL A 140 9.87 -14.25 17.93
N GLU A 141 9.00 -15.06 17.35
CA GLU A 141 7.55 -15.01 17.53
C GLU A 141 7.02 -16.33 18.10
N ILE A 142 6.01 -16.25 18.95
CA ILE A 142 5.32 -17.42 19.51
C ILE A 142 3.82 -17.19 19.34
N VAL A 143 3.18 -18.09 18.61
CA VAL A 143 1.74 -18.09 18.36
C VAL A 143 1.14 -19.32 19.03
N ASP A 144 0.23 -19.13 19.98
CA ASP A 144 -0.55 -20.20 20.62
C ASP A 144 -2.05 -19.90 20.48
N ARG A 145 -2.76 -20.86 19.89
CA ARG A 145 -4.20 -20.74 19.62
C ARG A 145 -4.98 -21.40 20.77
N TYR A 146 -5.72 -20.59 21.53
CA TYR A 146 -6.36 -21.03 22.77
C TYR A 146 -7.89 -21.22 22.68
N ASP A 147 -8.54 -20.81 21.59
CA ASP A 147 -10.01 -20.85 21.41
C ASP A 147 -10.62 -22.26 21.39
N THR A 148 -9.86 -23.30 21.04
CA THR A 148 -10.32 -24.69 21.03
C THR A 148 -9.81 -25.50 22.23
N GLU A 149 -8.64 -25.13 22.73
CA GLU A 149 -7.96 -25.84 23.80
C GLU A 149 -8.49 -25.46 25.18
N CYS A 150 -8.94 -24.23 25.36
CA CYS A 150 -9.51 -23.72 26.61
C CYS A 150 -10.99 -24.08 26.79
N ILE A 151 -11.60 -24.79 25.84
CA ILE A 151 -13.00 -25.22 25.92
C ILE A 151 -13.04 -26.68 26.38
N PRO A 152 -13.71 -26.99 27.52
CA PRO A 152 -13.85 -28.36 27.99
C PRO A 152 -14.51 -29.26 26.93
N LYS A 153 -14.11 -30.54 26.90
CA LYS A 153 -14.67 -31.56 25.98
C LYS A 153 -16.21 -31.53 25.85
N PRO A 154 -17.02 -31.43 26.93
CA PRO A 154 -18.48 -31.42 26.80
C PRO A 154 -19.03 -30.21 26.04
N PHE A 155 -18.29 -29.09 25.98
CA PHE A 155 -18.73 -27.85 25.36
C PHE A 155 -18.09 -27.58 23.99
N LYS A 156 -17.28 -28.51 23.45
CA LYS A 156 -16.62 -28.30 22.15
C LYS A 156 -17.60 -28.15 20.99
N SER A 157 -18.74 -28.84 21.04
CA SER A 157 -19.82 -28.72 20.04
C SER A 157 -20.62 -27.42 20.19
N ASN A 158 -20.82 -26.94 21.41
CA ASN A 158 -21.54 -25.71 21.70
C ASN A 158 -20.70 -24.74 22.54
N LYS A 159 -19.73 -24.11 21.88
CA LYS A 159 -18.81 -23.13 22.48
C LYS A 159 -19.57 -21.94 23.10
N VAL A 160 -20.68 -21.54 22.49
CA VAL A 160 -21.47 -20.38 22.91
C VAL A 160 -22.13 -20.62 24.27
N ALA A 161 -22.61 -21.83 24.55
CA ALA A 161 -23.17 -22.18 25.85
C ALA A 161 -22.13 -22.01 26.96
N TYR A 162 -20.91 -22.50 26.76
CA TYR A 162 -19.81 -22.34 27.71
C TYR A 162 -19.41 -20.87 27.93
N ILE A 163 -19.35 -20.07 26.87
CA ILE A 163 -19.00 -18.64 26.97
C ILE A 163 -20.07 -17.88 27.77
N LYS A 164 -21.36 -18.17 27.52
CA LYS A 164 -22.49 -17.49 28.16
C LYS A 164 -22.70 -17.89 29.62
N ASP A 165 -22.30 -19.10 29.99
CA ASP A 165 -22.45 -19.57 31.37
C ASP A 165 -21.46 -18.86 32.30
N SER A 166 -21.99 -18.09 33.25
CA SER A 166 -21.19 -17.37 34.25
C SER A 166 -20.81 -18.22 35.46
N SER A 167 -21.45 -19.38 35.65
CA SER A 167 -21.19 -20.27 36.78
C SER A 167 -19.89 -21.07 36.61
N ILE A 168 -19.42 -21.22 35.37
CA ILE A 168 -18.24 -22.02 35.05
C ILE A 168 -16.99 -21.11 35.02
N PRO A 169 -15.93 -21.43 35.80
CA PRO A 169 -14.68 -20.69 35.75
C PRO A 169 -14.00 -20.88 34.39
N LYS A 170 -13.66 -19.77 33.73
CA LYS A 170 -13.05 -19.76 32.38
C LYS A 170 -11.51 -19.71 32.42
N ILE A 171 -10.90 -20.19 33.50
CA ILE A 171 -9.45 -20.17 33.67
C ILE A 171 -8.83 -21.24 32.77
N CYS A 172 -7.86 -20.84 31.95
CA CYS A 172 -7.15 -21.74 31.05
C CYS A 172 -5.64 -21.52 31.16
N SER A 173 -4.90 -22.60 31.39
CA SER A 173 -3.44 -22.58 31.47
C SER A 173 -2.85 -23.20 30.21
N ARG A 174 -1.90 -22.47 29.60
CA ARG A 174 -1.22 -22.85 28.36
C ARG A 174 0.28 -22.90 28.61
N LEU A 175 0.94 -23.93 28.12
CA LEU A 175 2.40 -24.05 28.20
C LEU A 175 3.01 -23.55 26.89
N LEU A 176 3.69 -22.40 26.95
CA LEU A 176 4.36 -21.79 25.80
C LEU A 176 5.83 -22.21 25.78
N LYS A 177 6.28 -22.85 24.69
CA LYS A 177 7.70 -23.19 24.50
C LYS A 177 8.41 -22.05 23.78
N VAL A 178 9.38 -21.44 24.46
CA VAL A 178 10.22 -20.37 23.91
C VAL A 178 11.49 -21.00 23.30
N PRO A 179 11.64 -21.08 21.97
CA PRO A 179 12.74 -21.84 21.35
C PRO A 179 14.08 -21.11 21.42
N LYS A 180 14.07 -19.78 21.50
CA LYS A 180 15.25 -18.91 21.50
C LYS A 180 15.05 -17.77 22.48
N HIS A 181 16.13 -17.23 23.02
CA HIS A 181 16.07 -16.08 23.92
C HIS A 181 15.43 -14.87 23.23
N MET A 182 14.38 -14.31 23.84
CA MET A 182 13.71 -13.10 23.36
C MET A 182 14.31 -11.88 24.07
N LYS A 183 15.03 -11.03 23.33
CA LYS A 183 15.58 -9.77 23.86
C LYS A 183 14.45 -8.77 24.10
N ALA A 184 14.48 -8.07 25.23
CA ALA A 184 13.51 -7.02 25.54
C ALA A 184 13.60 -5.84 24.54
N PRO A 185 12.48 -5.14 24.24
CA PRO A 185 11.13 -5.33 24.78
C PRO A 185 10.36 -6.48 24.12
N ILE A 186 9.57 -7.20 24.92
CA ILE A 186 8.68 -8.27 24.45
C ILE A 186 7.26 -7.70 24.38
N TYR A 187 6.63 -7.84 23.22
CA TYR A 187 5.25 -7.41 23.00
C TYR A 187 4.32 -8.62 23.01
N ILE A 188 3.10 -8.40 23.51
CA ILE A 188 2.04 -9.40 23.56
C ILE A 188 0.91 -8.90 22.69
N TYR A 189 0.52 -9.72 21.72
CA TYR A 189 -0.61 -9.46 20.84
C TYR A 189 -1.65 -10.55 21.02
N TYR A 190 -2.91 -10.18 20.84
CA TYR A 190 -3.99 -11.13 20.67
C TYR A 190 -4.48 -11.05 19.22
N GLU A 191 -4.78 -12.20 18.65
CA GLU A 191 -5.26 -12.32 17.28
C GLU A 191 -6.73 -12.78 17.30
N LEU A 192 -7.56 -12.12 16.49
CA LEU A 192 -8.96 -12.47 16.32
C LEU A 192 -9.20 -12.83 14.87
N ASP A 193 -9.58 -14.08 14.63
CA ASP A 193 -9.98 -14.57 13.31
C ASP A 193 -11.50 -14.47 13.13
N ASN A 194 -11.96 -14.32 11.88
CA ASN A 194 -13.37 -14.18 11.49
C ASN A 194 -14.11 -13.02 12.21
N TYR A 195 -13.38 -11.94 12.53
CA TYR A 195 -13.91 -10.76 13.19
C TYR A 195 -13.81 -9.51 12.29
N TYR A 196 -14.93 -9.16 11.65
CA TYR A 196 -14.99 -8.14 10.59
C TYR A 196 -15.01 -6.69 11.10
N GLN A 197 -13.91 -6.23 11.68
CA GLN A 197 -13.76 -4.84 12.14
C GLN A 197 -13.87 -3.80 11.02
N ASN A 198 -13.60 -4.18 9.77
CA ASN A 198 -13.66 -3.32 8.60
C ASN A 198 -15.08 -3.15 8.04
N HIS A 199 -16.09 -3.84 8.59
CA HIS A 199 -17.46 -3.72 8.09
C HIS A 199 -17.98 -2.29 8.27
N ARG A 200 -18.50 -1.67 7.20
CA ARG A 200 -18.88 -0.24 7.15
C ARG A 200 -19.75 0.20 8.35
N ARG A 201 -20.73 -0.62 8.74
CA ARG A 201 -21.64 -0.30 9.86
C ARG A 201 -20.91 -0.37 11.21
N TYR A 202 -19.95 -1.29 11.35
CA TYR A 202 -19.14 -1.45 12.55
C TYR A 202 -18.18 -0.26 12.70
N VAL A 203 -17.43 0.08 11.65
CA VAL A 203 -16.49 1.22 11.64
C VAL A 203 -17.18 2.55 11.94
N LYS A 204 -18.41 2.75 11.43
CA LYS A 204 -19.19 3.97 11.68
C LYS A 204 -19.81 4.04 13.07
N SER A 205 -19.97 2.91 13.76
CA SER A 205 -20.66 2.81 15.05
C SER A 205 -19.74 3.22 16.21
N ARG A 206 -19.43 4.52 16.25
CA ARG A 206 -18.72 5.23 17.34
C ARG A 206 -18.96 6.74 17.26
N SER A 207 -18.64 7.46 18.32
CA SER A 207 -18.66 8.93 18.34
C SER A 207 -17.33 9.48 18.84
N ASP A 208 -16.54 10.05 17.93
CA ASP A 208 -15.22 10.61 18.26
C ASP A 208 -15.34 11.83 19.21
N GLN A 209 -16.41 12.63 19.06
CA GLN A 209 -16.69 13.74 19.97
C GLN A 209 -17.07 13.28 21.38
N GLN A 210 -17.83 12.19 21.50
CA GLN A 210 -18.12 11.59 22.81
C GLN A 210 -16.86 11.01 23.46
N LEU A 211 -15.98 10.40 22.67
CA LEU A 211 -14.69 9.87 23.16
C LEU A 211 -13.75 10.97 23.66
N LEU A 212 -13.94 12.22 23.20
CA LEU A 212 -13.18 13.39 23.64
C LEU A 212 -13.83 14.12 24.83
N HIS A 213 -15.15 14.31 24.79
CA HIS A 213 -15.89 15.18 25.72
C HIS A 213 -16.79 14.43 26.72
N GLY A 214 -16.96 13.12 26.56
CA GLY A 214 -17.81 12.28 27.40
C GLY A 214 -19.27 12.68 27.34
N LEU A 215 -19.91 12.74 28.51
CA LEU A 215 -21.33 13.11 28.67
C LEU A 215 -21.66 14.56 28.30
N LYS A 216 -20.65 15.42 28.07
CA LYS A 216 -20.89 16.80 27.61
C LYS A 216 -21.40 16.83 26.16
N TYR A 217 -21.27 15.73 25.42
CA TYR A 217 -21.68 15.61 24.03
C TYR A 217 -22.88 14.66 23.90
N ASN A 218 -23.96 15.15 23.28
CA ASN A 218 -25.26 14.46 23.26
C ASN A 218 -25.60 13.80 21.91
N ASP A 219 -25.02 14.24 20.79
CA ASP A 219 -25.34 13.68 19.47
C ASP A 219 -24.63 12.34 19.26
N THR A 220 -25.32 11.25 19.56
CA THR A 220 -24.78 9.89 19.47
C THR A 220 -25.39 9.09 18.32
N SER A 221 -26.00 9.76 17.34
CA SER A 221 -26.70 9.13 16.21
C SER A 221 -25.82 8.19 15.37
N SER A 222 -24.50 8.45 15.32
CA SER A 222 -23.52 7.58 14.67
C SER A 222 -23.31 6.25 15.39
N CYS A 223 -23.59 6.18 16.69
CA CYS A 223 -23.35 5.01 17.55
C CYS A 223 -24.41 3.91 17.45
N ARG A 224 -25.43 4.06 16.59
CA ARG A 224 -26.46 3.03 16.43
C ARG A 224 -25.86 1.65 16.13
N PRO A 225 -26.44 0.56 16.69
CA PRO A 225 -27.61 0.54 17.57
C PRO A 225 -27.33 0.86 19.06
N GLU A 226 -26.06 0.82 19.49
CA GLU A 226 -25.66 0.98 20.90
C GLU A 226 -25.43 2.45 21.29
N GLU A 227 -26.45 3.30 21.09
CA GLU A 227 -26.38 4.74 21.40
C GLU A 227 -26.89 5.06 22.81
N SER A 228 -27.94 4.37 23.26
CA SER A 228 -28.60 4.59 24.54
C SER A 228 -29.22 3.29 25.08
N ASN A 229 -29.38 3.20 26.38
CA ASN A 229 -30.08 2.10 27.05
C ASN A 229 -31.05 2.66 28.09
N LYS A 230 -32.32 2.23 28.04
CA LYS A 230 -33.41 2.74 28.91
C LYS A 230 -33.57 4.27 28.88
N GLY A 231 -33.34 4.90 27.72
CA GLY A 231 -33.45 6.35 27.55
C GLY A 231 -32.26 7.17 28.05
N LEU A 232 -31.23 6.52 28.60
CA LEU A 232 -29.99 7.16 29.04
C LEU A 232 -28.85 6.89 28.03
N PRO A 233 -27.98 7.88 27.73
CA PRO A 233 -26.87 7.69 26.79
C PRO A 233 -25.88 6.64 27.31
N ILE A 234 -25.26 5.89 26.40
CA ILE A 234 -24.16 4.98 26.72
C ILE A 234 -22.83 5.70 26.49
N VAL A 235 -21.89 5.59 27.42
CA VAL A 235 -20.51 6.09 27.26
C VAL A 235 -19.53 4.97 27.59
N PRO A 236 -18.58 4.65 26.69
CA PRO A 236 -18.54 5.01 25.27
C PRO A 236 -19.62 4.27 24.46
N CYS A 237 -20.28 4.97 23.52
CA CYS A 237 -21.31 4.39 22.65
C CYS A 237 -20.73 3.67 21.42
N GLY A 238 -21.56 2.81 20.83
CA GLY A 238 -21.30 2.16 19.55
C GLY A 238 -20.72 0.75 19.62
N LEU A 239 -20.83 0.03 18.50
CA LEU A 239 -20.45 -1.38 18.39
C LEU A 239 -18.96 -1.62 18.68
N ILE A 240 -18.10 -0.66 18.34
CA ILE A 240 -16.65 -0.79 18.55
C ILE A 240 -16.32 -0.94 20.03
N ALA A 241 -16.90 -0.08 20.87
CA ALA A 241 -16.74 -0.18 22.31
C ALA A 241 -17.50 -1.39 22.86
N TRP A 242 -18.71 -1.63 22.35
CA TRP A 242 -19.57 -2.71 22.84
C TRP A 242 -18.95 -4.11 22.74
N SER A 243 -18.20 -4.40 21.66
CA SER A 243 -17.48 -5.66 21.49
C SER A 243 -16.01 -5.58 21.91
N LEU A 244 -15.72 -4.83 22.97
CA LEU A 244 -14.38 -4.77 23.56
C LEU A 244 -13.88 -6.17 23.93
N PHE A 245 -12.63 -6.47 23.61
CA PHE A 245 -11.99 -7.72 23.99
C PHE A 245 -11.85 -7.84 25.51
N ASN A 246 -12.16 -9.01 26.09
CA ASN A 246 -12.34 -9.16 27.54
C ASN A 246 -11.46 -10.23 28.19
N ASP A 247 -10.61 -10.92 27.44
CA ASP A 247 -9.71 -11.91 28.04
C ASP A 247 -8.54 -11.23 28.75
N THR A 248 -8.07 -11.88 29.81
CA THR A 248 -7.00 -11.38 30.66
C THR A 248 -5.84 -12.38 30.65
N PHE A 249 -4.67 -11.92 30.20
CA PHE A 249 -3.46 -12.73 30.16
C PHE A 249 -2.60 -12.53 31.39
N THR A 250 -2.10 -13.64 31.94
CA THR A 250 -1.09 -13.69 33.00
C THR A 250 -0.01 -14.70 32.59
N PHE A 251 1.26 -14.36 32.85
CA PHE A 251 2.39 -15.20 32.45
C PHE A 251 3.22 -15.55 33.68
N SER A 252 3.70 -16.77 33.71
CA SER A 252 4.64 -17.25 34.72
C SER A 252 5.72 -18.09 34.05
N ARG A 253 6.93 -18.02 34.59
CA ARG A 253 8.07 -18.81 34.17
C ARG A 253 8.52 -19.65 35.37
N GLY A 254 8.13 -20.92 35.40
CA GLY A 254 8.30 -21.76 36.58
C GLY A 254 7.48 -21.20 37.74
N THR A 255 8.16 -20.83 38.83
CA THR A 255 7.53 -20.20 40.00
C THR A 255 7.52 -18.67 39.95
N GLU A 256 8.21 -18.05 38.98
CA GLU A 256 8.30 -16.60 38.86
C GLU A 256 7.14 -16.05 38.03
N GLY A 257 6.35 -15.13 38.60
CA GLY A 257 5.34 -14.38 37.87
C GLY A 257 5.96 -13.28 36.98
N LEU A 258 5.65 -13.30 35.69
CA LEU A 258 6.08 -12.25 34.76
C LEU A 258 5.04 -11.12 34.74
N ARG A 259 5.44 -9.92 35.17
CA ARG A 259 4.56 -8.74 35.18
C ARG A 259 4.39 -8.20 33.76
N VAL A 260 3.14 -8.13 33.30
CA VAL A 260 2.79 -7.52 32.01
C VAL A 260 2.45 -6.05 32.21
N ASN A 261 3.17 -5.16 31.52
CA ASN A 261 2.83 -3.74 31.50
C ASN A 261 1.65 -3.49 30.55
N ARG A 262 0.56 -2.91 31.06
CA ARG A 262 -0.63 -2.54 30.27
C ARG A 262 -0.75 -1.04 29.98
N LYS A 263 0.23 -0.24 30.43
CA LYS A 263 0.24 1.22 30.24
C LYS A 263 1.05 1.59 29.01
N ASN A 264 0.69 2.71 28.38
CA ASN A 264 1.40 3.28 27.21
C ASN A 264 1.46 2.35 25.98
N ILE A 265 0.47 1.47 25.81
CA ILE A 265 0.38 0.57 24.65
C ILE A 265 -0.29 1.22 23.42
N ALA A 266 -1.07 2.28 23.62
CA ALA A 266 -1.68 3.05 22.55
C ALA A 266 -0.69 4.01 21.87
N TRP A 267 -1.05 4.57 20.72
CA TRP A 267 -0.28 5.64 20.09
C TRP A 267 -0.28 6.90 20.96
N LYS A 268 0.85 7.61 21.00
CA LYS A 268 0.98 8.86 21.77
C LYS A 268 -0.04 9.91 21.31
N SER A 269 -0.26 10.05 20.01
CA SER A 269 -1.26 10.95 19.43
C SER A 269 -2.68 10.65 19.90
N ASP A 270 -3.02 9.37 20.04
CA ASP A 270 -4.35 8.95 20.48
C ASP A 270 -4.56 9.33 21.95
N ARG A 271 -3.57 9.07 22.81
CA ARG A 271 -3.64 9.41 24.24
C ARG A 271 -3.67 10.91 24.52
N ASP A 272 -2.92 11.69 23.73
CA ASP A 272 -2.72 13.11 24.02
C ASP A 272 -3.78 14.01 23.35
N HIS A 273 -4.34 13.59 22.21
CA HIS A 273 -5.19 14.47 21.39
C HIS A 273 -6.56 13.89 20.99
N LYS A 274 -6.68 12.57 20.86
CA LYS A 274 -7.89 11.96 20.27
C LYS A 274 -8.94 11.57 21.31
N PHE A 275 -8.50 11.10 22.48
CA PHE A 275 -9.37 10.65 23.55
C PHE A 275 -9.25 11.56 24.78
N GLY A 276 -10.38 11.84 25.42
CA GLY A 276 -10.43 12.69 26.60
C GLY A 276 -9.92 11.99 27.86
N LYS A 277 -9.07 12.67 28.63
CA LYS A 277 -8.50 12.14 29.89
C LYS A 277 -9.54 11.99 31.02
N GLN A 278 -10.66 12.71 30.93
CA GLN A 278 -11.72 12.76 31.94
C GLN A 278 -13.05 12.26 31.37
N VAL A 279 -13.00 11.15 30.62
CA VAL A 279 -14.18 10.48 30.08
C VAL A 279 -14.32 9.13 30.77
N TYR A 280 -15.38 8.97 31.56
CA TYR A 280 -15.65 7.77 32.34
C TYR A 280 -16.82 6.99 31.73
N PRO A 281 -16.81 5.65 31.82
CA PRO A 281 -17.92 4.82 31.38
C PRO A 281 -19.22 5.16 32.11
N PHE A 282 -20.33 5.23 31.37
CA PHE A 282 -21.66 5.49 31.91
C PHE A 282 -22.69 4.64 31.18
N ASN A 283 -23.57 3.97 31.94
CA ASN A 283 -24.65 3.11 31.41
C ASN A 283 -24.18 2.03 30.41
N PHE A 284 -22.89 1.67 30.43
CA PHE A 284 -22.29 0.72 29.50
C PHE A 284 -22.67 -0.72 29.86
N GLN A 285 -23.29 -1.44 28.94
CA GLN A 285 -23.71 -2.85 29.09
C GLN A 285 -24.62 -3.13 30.29
N ASN A 286 -25.43 -2.15 30.68
CA ASN A 286 -26.44 -2.28 31.75
C ASN A 286 -27.80 -2.80 31.24
N GLY A 287 -27.81 -3.42 30.06
CA GLY A 287 -29.01 -3.89 29.34
C GLY A 287 -29.17 -5.41 29.40
N SER A 288 -30.12 -5.94 28.62
CA SER A 288 -30.28 -7.39 28.42
C SER A 288 -29.20 -7.98 27.51
N LEU A 289 -28.70 -7.19 26.58
CA LEU A 289 -27.58 -7.55 25.72
C LEU A 289 -26.27 -7.22 26.45
N ILE A 290 -25.33 -8.15 26.39
CA ILE A 290 -23.96 -7.98 26.89
C ILE A 290 -23.04 -8.29 25.72
N GLY A 291 -22.21 -7.31 25.32
CA GLY A 291 -21.12 -7.52 24.39
C GLY A 291 -19.80 -7.71 25.13
N GLY A 292 -18.78 -8.27 24.48
CA GLY A 292 -17.38 -8.14 24.90
C GLY A 292 -17.07 -8.02 26.42
N GLY A 293 -16.28 -7.00 26.76
CA GLY A 293 -15.80 -6.72 28.11
C GLY A 293 -16.53 -5.57 28.78
N LYS A 294 -16.59 -5.63 30.12
CA LYS A 294 -17.14 -4.56 30.96
C LYS A 294 -16.08 -3.50 31.24
N LEU A 295 -16.53 -2.26 31.41
CA LEU A 295 -15.68 -1.13 31.77
C LEU A 295 -15.92 -0.75 33.24
N ASP A 296 -14.86 -0.39 33.94
CA ASP A 296 -14.93 0.11 35.32
C ASP A 296 -15.35 1.59 35.31
N PRO A 297 -16.44 1.98 35.99
CA PRO A 297 -16.88 3.37 36.02
C PRO A 297 -15.88 4.33 36.68
N ASN A 298 -14.91 3.83 37.45
CA ASN A 298 -13.89 4.66 38.13
C ASN A 298 -12.62 4.87 37.31
N ILE A 299 -12.47 4.18 36.17
CA ILE A 299 -11.30 4.28 35.31
C ILE A 299 -11.70 5.01 34.02
N PRO A 300 -10.92 6.01 33.57
CA PRO A 300 -11.22 6.66 32.31
C PRO A 300 -11.13 5.67 31.13
N VAL A 301 -11.91 5.93 30.09
CA VAL A 301 -11.97 5.08 28.88
C VAL A 301 -10.61 4.99 28.17
N LEU A 302 -9.74 5.99 28.34
CA LEU A 302 -8.36 5.96 27.90
C LEU A 302 -7.43 5.46 29.03
N ILE A 303 -6.70 4.38 28.77
CA ILE A 303 -5.66 3.80 29.63
C ILE A 303 -4.27 3.98 29.01
#